data_AF-A0A2H3E9F1-F1
#
_entry.id   AF-A0A2H3E9F1-F1
#
_cell.length_a   1.000
_cell.length_b   1.000
_cell.length_c   1.000
_cell.angle_alpha   90.00
_cell.angle_beta   90.00
_cell.angle_gamma   90.00
#
_symmetry.space_group_name_H-M   'P 1'
#
loop_
_entity.id
_entity.type
_entity.pdbx_description
1 polymer ?
#
loop_
_entity_poly.entity_id
_entity_poly.type
_entity_poly.pdbx_seq_one_letter_code
_entity_poly.pdbx_strand_id
1 'polypeptide(L)'
;MQHSTNAGAVSWQNAIHALVVEAITRDLAGTGFEEHKFLGKALNGLLPRRARLEDLKGEDGWTDLAWLLELNQGFYNATSLAAVCSLGKGGWLGPPIRPEAGNERLEPLVHAFPVGMSDGMGIMTPLCVIGSQIVGLRDSLERDSFGLYTNKDMRGLKWLSRCFLVLVWLIGFAVISIGFNVFIVIVWIGSIIFVLIEMVVGTIYLQRDGWILLNDSLWGYGPQQHLGIQDPNLAELIEWGDRQLIPNWNPPGEEEKQWANGTLLDLNSRVMVKIFVSDKPNALIALAIHGSGVTSMLVNRSDNLGSIVSKVGMCNVPPYVLAQTIRSGTLCIGIPSDFSK
;
A
#
# COMPACT_ATOMS: atom_id res chain seq x y z
N MET A 1 -19.75 26.44 -22.80
CA MET A 1 -18.96 25.20 -22.64
C MET A 1 -18.34 24.85 -23.99
N GLN A 2 -17.17 25.40 -24.30
CA GLN A 2 -16.35 24.89 -25.40
C GLN A 2 -15.54 23.72 -24.84
N HIS A 3 -15.68 22.57 -25.48
CA HIS A 3 -14.90 21.37 -25.21
C HIS A 3 -13.40 21.68 -25.33
N SER A 4 -12.65 21.51 -24.23
CA SER A 4 -11.19 21.45 -24.25
C SER A 4 -10.76 20.05 -24.73
N THR A 5 -10.95 19.77 -26.02
CA THR A 5 -10.45 18.56 -26.70
C THR A 5 -9.10 18.83 -27.39
N ASN A 6 -8.29 19.75 -26.86
CA ASN A 6 -6.93 19.95 -27.34
C ASN A 6 -5.96 19.21 -26.43
N ALA A 7 -5.32 18.17 -26.98
CA ALA A 7 -4.25 17.38 -26.37
C ALA A 7 -2.97 18.16 -26.00
N GLY A 8 -3.03 19.51 -25.99
CA GLY A 8 -1.95 20.42 -25.58
C GLY A 8 -2.37 21.46 -24.53
N ALA A 9 -3.60 21.41 -24.01
CA ALA A 9 -4.06 22.32 -22.95
C ALA A 9 -4.04 21.60 -21.60
N VAL A 10 -3.47 22.25 -20.58
CA VAL A 10 -3.62 21.82 -19.18
C VAL A 10 -5.12 21.66 -18.91
N SER A 11 -5.56 20.47 -18.51
CA SER A 11 -6.97 20.24 -18.20
C SER A 11 -7.38 21.18 -17.07
N TRP A 12 -8.62 21.65 -17.07
CA TRP A 12 -9.13 22.51 -15.99
C TRP A 12 -8.99 21.82 -14.60
N GLN A 13 -9.00 20.48 -14.54
CA GLN A 13 -8.70 19.72 -13.32
C GLN A 13 -7.27 19.99 -12.83
N ASN A 14 -6.28 19.93 -13.71
CA ASN A 14 -4.88 20.20 -13.35
C ASN A 14 -4.70 21.65 -12.87
N ALA A 15 -5.45 22.60 -13.44
CA ALA A 15 -5.44 23.98 -12.95
C ALA A 15 -6.00 24.09 -11.52
N ILE A 16 -7.10 23.38 -11.22
CA ILE A 16 -7.65 23.32 -9.87
C ILE A 16 -6.68 22.61 -8.91
N HIS A 17 -6.05 21.49 -9.33
CA HIS A 17 -5.02 20.81 -8.55
C HIS A 17 -3.88 21.77 -8.18
N ALA A 18 -3.37 22.53 -9.15
CA ALA A 18 -2.30 23.50 -8.92
C ALA A 18 -2.71 24.61 -7.93
N LEU A 19 -3.94 25.12 -8.03
CA LEU A 19 -4.46 26.12 -7.08
C LEU A 19 -4.62 25.56 -5.67
N VAL A 20 -5.07 24.32 -5.54
CA VAL A 20 -5.19 23.64 -4.25
C VAL A 20 -3.81 23.39 -3.64
N VAL A 21 -2.85 22.90 -4.43
CA VAL A 21 -1.45 22.72 -4.01
C VAL A 21 -0.84 24.02 -3.50
N GLU A 22 -1.00 25.11 -4.25
CA GLU A 22 -0.54 26.45 -3.86
C GLU A 22 -1.19 26.92 -2.55
N ALA A 23 -2.49 26.67 -2.37
CA ALA A 23 -3.18 26.98 -1.12
C ALA A 23 -2.58 26.22 0.08
N ILE A 24 -2.32 24.90 -0.07
CA ILE A 24 -1.65 24.10 0.96
C ILE A 24 -0.26 24.68 1.28
N THR A 25 0.53 25.00 0.25
CA THR A 25 1.89 25.53 0.45
C THR A 25 1.88 26.87 1.21
N ARG A 26 0.93 27.75 0.92
CA ARG A 26 0.78 29.03 1.63
C ARG A 26 0.36 28.86 3.08
N ASP A 27 -0.59 27.97 3.34
CA ASP A 27 -1.02 27.67 4.71
C ASP A 27 0.15 27.14 5.55
N LEU A 28 0.97 26.27 4.98
CA LEU A 28 2.16 25.71 5.65
C LEU A 28 3.27 26.74 5.88
N ALA A 29 3.40 27.76 5.03
CA ALA A 29 4.44 28.78 5.14
C ALA A 29 4.24 29.73 6.34
N GLY A 30 3.08 29.69 7.02
CA GLY A 30 2.81 30.49 8.21
C GLY A 30 2.69 32.00 7.96
N THR A 31 2.84 32.45 6.70
CA THR A 31 2.48 33.80 6.26
C THR A 31 0.97 33.84 6.16
N GLY A 32 0.31 34.10 7.29
CA GLY A 32 -1.15 34.08 7.47
C GLY A 32 -1.91 34.34 6.19
N PHE A 33 -2.44 33.26 5.58
CA PHE A 33 -3.40 33.38 4.50
C PHE A 33 -4.71 33.82 5.15
N GLU A 34 -4.83 35.11 5.47
CA GLU A 34 -5.95 35.69 6.24
C GLU A 34 -7.32 35.39 5.58
N GLU A 35 -7.29 35.13 4.27
CA GLU A 35 -8.46 34.80 3.45
C GLU A 35 -8.64 33.29 3.20
N HIS A 36 -7.96 32.42 3.96
CA HIS A 36 -8.09 30.96 3.86
C HIS A 36 -9.54 30.50 3.85
N LYS A 37 -10.33 31.11 4.74
CA LYS A 37 -11.78 30.88 4.86
C LYS A 37 -12.56 31.07 3.54
N PHE A 38 -12.03 31.78 2.55
CA PHE A 38 -12.67 31.98 1.25
C PHE A 38 -12.14 31.06 0.15
N LEU A 39 -11.27 30.10 0.46
CA LEU A 39 -10.73 29.14 -0.51
C LEU A 39 -11.83 28.44 -1.31
N GLY A 40 -12.82 27.86 -0.63
CA GLY A 40 -13.96 27.23 -1.29
C GLY A 40 -14.74 28.22 -2.17
N LYS A 41 -15.02 29.43 -1.68
CA LYS A 41 -15.71 30.48 -2.47
C LYS A 41 -14.94 30.86 -3.72
N ALA A 42 -13.62 31.00 -3.62
CA ALA A 42 -12.76 31.34 -4.74
C ALA A 42 -12.77 30.24 -5.82
N LEU A 43 -12.72 28.98 -5.41
CA LEU A 43 -12.69 27.83 -6.32
C LEU A 43 -14.07 27.47 -6.89
N ASN A 44 -15.16 27.88 -6.25
CA ASN A 44 -16.54 27.62 -6.70
C ASN A 44 -16.78 28.08 -8.16
N GLY A 45 -16.21 29.20 -8.59
CA GLY A 45 -16.37 29.71 -9.96
C GLY A 45 -15.73 28.85 -11.04
N LEU A 46 -14.71 28.06 -10.68
CA LEU A 46 -13.90 27.25 -11.58
C LEU A 46 -14.46 25.84 -11.79
N LEU A 47 -15.35 25.40 -10.90
CA LEU A 47 -15.95 24.06 -10.95
C LEU A 47 -17.20 24.03 -11.85
N PRO A 48 -17.46 22.91 -12.56
CA PRO A 48 -18.64 22.76 -13.41
C PRO A 48 -19.97 22.88 -12.65
N ARG A 49 -20.06 22.29 -11.45
CA ARG A 49 -21.19 22.47 -10.54
C ARG A 49 -20.81 23.46 -9.47
N ARG A 50 -21.64 24.49 -9.32
CA ARG A 50 -21.41 25.58 -8.38
C ARG A 50 -22.36 25.45 -7.21
N ALA A 51 -21.82 25.64 -6.01
CA ALA A 51 -22.62 25.87 -4.84
C ALA A 51 -23.22 27.27 -4.85
N ARG A 52 -24.31 27.48 -4.10
CA ARG A 52 -24.73 28.83 -3.77
C ARG A 52 -23.73 29.43 -2.78
N LEU A 53 -23.48 30.74 -2.88
CA LEU A 53 -22.52 31.40 -2.00
C LEU A 53 -22.95 31.39 -0.53
N GLU A 54 -24.24 31.21 -0.26
CA GLU A 54 -24.82 31.02 1.08
C GLU A 54 -24.48 29.66 1.70
N ASP A 55 -24.26 28.62 0.88
CA ASP A 55 -23.92 27.28 1.35
C ASP A 55 -22.43 27.15 1.71
N LEU A 56 -21.58 28.01 1.14
CA LEU A 56 -20.17 28.15 1.48
C LEU A 56 -20.06 29.11 2.65
N LYS A 57 -19.95 28.59 3.87
CA LYS A 57 -20.03 29.43 5.07
C LYS A 57 -18.84 30.37 5.19
N GLY A 58 -17.67 29.95 4.69
CA GLY A 58 -16.41 30.64 4.89
C GLY A 58 -16.01 30.72 6.36
N GLU A 59 -16.31 29.67 7.12
CA GLU A 59 -15.79 29.43 8.47
C GLU A 59 -14.46 28.66 8.38
N ASP A 60 -14.41 27.64 7.52
CA ASP A 60 -13.22 26.88 7.17
C ASP A 60 -13.18 26.64 5.64
N GLY A 61 -12.11 27.11 5.01
CA GLY A 61 -11.92 27.03 3.55
C GLY A 61 -11.71 25.60 3.06
N TRP A 62 -11.10 24.73 3.88
CA TRP A 62 -10.90 23.32 3.56
C TRP A 62 -12.20 22.53 3.58
N THR A 63 -13.05 22.79 4.58
CA THR A 63 -14.40 22.21 4.66
C THR A 63 -15.27 22.63 3.48
N ASP A 64 -15.30 23.93 3.16
CA ASP A 64 -16.03 24.44 1.99
C ASP A 64 -15.50 23.82 0.68
N LEU A 65 -14.19 23.68 0.54
CA LEU A 65 -13.57 23.02 -0.61
C LEU A 65 -13.96 21.54 -0.69
N ALA A 66 -13.88 20.79 0.40
CA ALA A 66 -14.24 19.38 0.41
C ALA A 66 -15.67 19.17 -0.05
N TRP A 67 -16.61 19.97 0.45
CA TRP A 67 -18.01 19.91 0.03
C TRP A 67 -18.18 20.26 -1.46
N LEU A 68 -17.45 21.26 -1.97
CA LEU A 68 -17.43 21.60 -3.40
C LEU A 68 -16.88 20.47 -4.27
N LEU A 69 -15.83 19.79 -3.83
CA LEU A 69 -15.25 18.64 -4.54
C LEU A 69 -16.20 17.45 -4.52
N GLU A 70 -16.92 17.21 -3.43
CA GLU A 70 -17.98 16.20 -3.33
C GLU A 70 -19.11 16.50 -4.33
N LEU A 71 -19.58 17.74 -4.41
CA LEU A 71 -20.59 18.18 -5.38
C LEU A 71 -20.14 17.92 -6.83
N ASN A 72 -18.84 18.02 -7.08
CA ASN A 72 -18.20 17.84 -8.38
C ASN A 72 -17.56 16.46 -8.58
N GLN A 73 -17.90 15.46 -7.77
CA GLN A 73 -17.33 14.10 -7.86
C GLN A 73 -17.46 13.47 -9.25
N GLY A 74 -18.47 13.83 -10.06
CA GLY A 74 -18.63 13.32 -11.43
C GLY A 74 -17.73 14.00 -12.47
N PHE A 75 -17.08 15.10 -12.10
CA PHE A 75 -16.26 15.93 -12.99
C PHE A 75 -14.82 16.07 -12.52
N TYR A 76 -14.55 15.95 -11.23
CA TYR A 76 -13.25 16.13 -10.63
C TYR A 76 -12.81 14.86 -9.91
N ASN A 77 -11.60 14.40 -10.20
CA ASN A 77 -10.99 13.26 -9.54
C ASN A 77 -9.90 13.75 -8.57
N ALA A 78 -10.14 13.57 -7.27
CA ALA A 78 -9.21 13.92 -6.21
C ALA A 78 -8.02 12.96 -6.10
N THR A 79 -8.02 11.83 -6.82
CA THR A 79 -6.92 10.86 -6.80
C THR A 79 -5.57 11.45 -7.19
N SER A 80 -5.51 12.29 -8.24
CA SER A 80 -4.24 12.94 -8.62
C SER A 80 -3.72 13.85 -7.52
N LEU A 81 -4.62 14.55 -6.81
CA LEU A 81 -4.26 15.39 -5.68
C LEU A 81 -3.75 14.53 -4.50
N ALA A 82 -4.46 13.45 -4.17
CA ALA A 82 -4.04 12.52 -3.13
C ALA A 82 -2.68 11.88 -3.43
N ALA A 83 -2.38 11.61 -4.70
CA ALA A 83 -1.12 11.03 -5.14
C ALA A 83 0.08 11.97 -4.94
N VAL A 84 -0.10 13.28 -5.08
CA VAL A 84 0.98 14.26 -4.86
C VAL A 84 1.06 14.77 -3.42
N CYS A 85 0.15 14.37 -2.54
CA CYS A 85 0.12 14.82 -1.15
C CYS A 85 0.69 13.76 -0.21
N SER A 86 1.62 14.18 0.66
CA SER A 86 2.17 13.34 1.73
C SER A 86 1.14 13.11 2.85
N LEU A 87 1.59 12.55 3.97
CA LEU A 87 0.73 12.32 5.13
C LEU A 87 0.29 13.66 5.74
N GLY A 88 -1.01 13.90 5.87
CA GLY A 88 -1.55 15.09 6.51
C GLY A 88 -1.79 14.88 8.00
N LYS A 89 -1.63 15.93 8.80
CA LYS A 89 -2.10 15.93 10.20
C LYS A 89 -3.62 15.89 10.20
N GLY A 90 -4.17 14.69 10.37
CA GLY A 90 -5.60 14.51 10.53
C GLY A 90 -6.41 14.40 9.23
N GLY A 91 -5.85 13.90 8.14
CA GLY A 91 -6.62 13.69 6.92
C GLY A 91 -5.87 12.98 5.80
N TRP A 92 -6.54 12.82 4.66
CA TRP A 92 -5.95 12.24 3.45
C TRP A 92 -5.05 13.23 2.69
N LEU A 93 -5.23 14.53 2.94
CA LEU A 93 -4.52 15.64 2.32
C LEU A 93 -3.40 16.13 3.24
N GLY A 94 -2.15 15.91 2.84
CA GLY A 94 -0.96 16.45 3.50
C GLY A 94 -0.19 17.42 2.60
N PRO A 95 0.99 17.90 3.06
CA PRO A 95 1.87 18.74 2.27
C PRO A 95 2.12 18.16 0.87
N PRO A 96 2.05 18.96 -0.20
CA PRO A 96 2.35 18.49 -1.54
C PRO A 96 3.86 18.20 -1.68
N ILE A 97 4.20 17.15 -2.43
CA ILE A 97 5.58 16.91 -2.85
C ILE A 97 6.04 18.04 -3.77
N ARG A 98 7.35 18.33 -3.77
CA ARG A 98 7.91 19.36 -4.64
C ARG A 98 7.81 18.94 -6.12
N PRO A 99 7.60 19.88 -7.05
CA PRO A 99 7.71 19.59 -8.47
C PRO A 99 9.18 19.32 -8.80
N GLU A 100 9.52 18.05 -8.94
CA GLU A 100 10.86 17.56 -9.26
C GLU A 100 10.76 16.54 -10.39
N ALA A 101 11.89 16.28 -11.06
CA ALA A 101 11.92 15.28 -12.12
C ALA A 101 11.52 13.91 -11.53
N GLY A 102 10.73 13.12 -12.26
CA GLY A 102 10.09 11.90 -11.76
C GLY A 102 8.69 12.09 -11.15
N ASN A 103 8.27 13.34 -10.93
CA ASN A 103 6.92 13.70 -10.46
C ASN A 103 6.01 14.14 -11.62
N GLU A 104 6.36 13.76 -12.86
CA GLU A 104 5.60 14.18 -14.04
C GLU A 104 4.27 13.42 -14.19
N ARG A 105 3.43 13.93 -15.10
CA ARG A 105 2.09 13.46 -15.51
C ARG A 105 1.61 12.16 -14.85
N LEU A 106 0.80 12.33 -13.81
CA LEU A 106 0.07 11.26 -13.14
C LEU A 106 -1.18 10.88 -13.94
N GLU A 107 -1.38 9.59 -14.13
CA GLU A 107 -2.62 9.02 -14.64
C GLU A 107 -3.33 8.28 -13.49
N PRO A 108 -4.49 8.78 -13.02
CA PRO A 108 -5.26 8.12 -11.97
C PRO A 108 -5.71 6.71 -12.36
N LEU A 109 -5.49 5.77 -11.45
CA LEU A 109 -5.97 4.38 -11.57
C LEU A 109 -7.33 4.18 -10.89
N VAL A 110 -7.66 5.07 -9.95
CA VAL A 110 -8.89 5.05 -9.17
C VAL A 110 -9.61 6.39 -9.28
N HIS A 111 -10.88 6.41 -8.89
CA HIS A 111 -11.66 7.64 -8.79
C HIS A 111 -11.89 7.98 -7.33
N ALA A 112 -11.54 9.19 -6.90
CA ALA A 112 -11.69 9.60 -5.52
C ALA A 112 -12.30 10.99 -5.35
N PHE A 113 -13.01 11.18 -4.26
CA PHE A 113 -13.58 12.46 -3.84
C PHE A 113 -13.71 12.51 -2.32
N PRO A 114 -13.55 13.69 -1.69
CA PRO A 114 -13.86 13.83 -0.28
C PRO A 114 -15.37 13.66 -0.05
N VAL A 115 -15.74 13.11 1.09
CA VAL A 115 -17.14 12.97 1.54
C VAL A 115 -17.27 13.63 2.89
N GLY A 116 -18.29 14.46 3.08
CA GLY A 116 -18.61 14.99 4.41
C GLY A 116 -19.10 13.89 5.35
N MET A 117 -18.39 13.64 6.46
CA MET A 117 -18.87 12.82 7.56
C MET A 117 -18.99 13.66 8.83
N SER A 118 -20.10 13.49 9.55
CA SER A 118 -20.33 14.11 10.87
C SER A 118 -20.07 13.05 11.94
N ASP A 119 -19.08 13.26 12.80
CA ASP A 119 -18.77 12.35 13.92
C ASP A 119 -19.18 12.90 15.30
N GLY A 120 -19.93 14.01 15.34
CA GLY A 120 -20.36 14.64 16.60
C GLY A 120 -19.27 15.47 17.32
N MET A 121 -18.01 15.46 16.86
CA MET A 121 -16.93 16.35 17.33
C MET A 121 -16.39 17.30 16.24
N GLY A 122 -16.71 17.04 14.97
CA GLY A 122 -16.42 17.93 13.85
C GLY A 122 -16.86 17.31 12.53
N ILE A 123 -16.67 18.04 11.42
CA ILE A 123 -16.79 17.45 10.08
C ILE A 123 -15.39 16.95 9.70
N MET A 124 -15.19 15.63 9.70
CA MET A 124 -14.06 15.03 9.00
C MET A 124 -14.45 14.78 7.55
N THR A 125 -13.56 15.06 6.60
CA THR A 125 -13.82 14.90 5.16
C THR A 125 -12.97 13.76 4.58
N PRO A 126 -13.28 12.48 4.93
CA PRO A 126 -12.54 11.33 4.41
C PRO A 126 -12.59 11.28 2.88
N LEU A 127 -11.54 10.73 2.29
CA LEU A 127 -11.46 10.46 0.86
C LEU A 127 -12.16 9.14 0.54
N CYS A 128 -13.28 9.21 -0.15
CA CYS A 128 -13.92 8.04 -0.74
C CYS A 128 -13.18 7.68 -2.02
N VAL A 129 -12.62 6.47 -2.08
CA VAL A 129 -11.88 5.91 -3.21
C VAL A 129 -12.70 4.77 -3.81
N ILE A 130 -13.16 4.95 -5.05
CA ILE A 130 -13.93 3.98 -5.82
C ILE A 130 -13.01 3.23 -6.79
N GLY A 131 -13.23 1.92 -6.90
CA GLY A 131 -12.47 1.06 -7.81
C GLY A 131 -11.09 0.70 -7.27
N SER A 132 -10.92 0.74 -5.95
CA SER A 132 -9.63 0.49 -5.31
C SER A 132 -9.07 -0.89 -5.67
N GLN A 133 -7.80 -0.87 -6.07
CA GLN A 133 -6.95 -2.04 -6.30
C GLN A 133 -5.91 -2.06 -5.19
N ILE A 134 -5.87 -3.16 -4.44
CA ILE A 134 -5.02 -3.27 -3.26
C ILE A 134 -4.04 -4.42 -3.38
N VAL A 135 -2.91 -4.28 -2.72
CA VAL A 135 -2.03 -5.40 -2.39
C VAL A 135 -2.00 -5.51 -0.88
N GLY A 136 -2.22 -6.71 -0.36
CA GLY A 136 -2.14 -6.98 1.08
C GLY A 136 -0.69 -7.01 1.54
N LEU A 137 -0.42 -6.44 2.71
CA LEU A 137 0.86 -6.57 3.41
C LEU A 137 0.73 -7.65 4.48
N ARG A 138 1.71 -8.54 4.54
CA ARG A 138 1.83 -9.55 5.58
C ARG A 138 2.21 -8.90 6.90
N ASP A 139 1.70 -9.47 7.99
CA ASP A 139 2.02 -9.01 9.33
C ASP A 139 3.40 -9.45 9.82
N SER A 140 3.87 -10.60 9.35
CA SER A 140 5.12 -11.21 9.78
C SER A 140 5.71 -12.15 8.72
N LEU A 141 6.99 -12.48 8.88
CA LEU A 141 7.65 -13.51 8.08
C LEU A 141 7.21 -14.89 8.56
N GLU A 142 6.75 -15.71 7.64
CA GLU A 142 6.29 -17.07 7.93
C GLU A 142 7.23 -18.10 7.32
N ARG A 143 7.32 -19.25 7.97
CA ARG A 143 8.05 -20.40 7.44
C ARG A 143 7.19 -21.10 6.38
N ASP A 144 7.84 -21.53 5.31
CA ASP A 144 7.15 -22.21 4.22
C ASP A 144 6.87 -23.67 4.59
N SER A 145 5.68 -23.93 5.14
CA SER A 145 5.24 -25.29 5.49
C SER A 145 5.32 -26.29 4.33
N PHE A 146 5.31 -25.82 3.08
CA PHE A 146 5.46 -26.64 1.87
C PHE A 146 6.84 -26.49 1.22
N GLY A 147 7.85 -26.10 1.99
CA GLY A 147 9.19 -25.76 1.51
C GLY A 147 9.83 -26.84 0.62
N LEU A 148 9.58 -28.12 0.90
CA LEU A 148 10.06 -29.26 0.10
C LEU A 148 9.54 -29.22 -1.35
N TYR A 149 8.36 -28.63 -1.56
CA TYR A 149 7.65 -28.67 -2.83
C TYR A 149 7.80 -27.42 -3.66
N THR A 150 7.89 -26.27 -3.00
CA THR A 150 7.94 -24.91 -3.55
C THR A 150 9.36 -24.49 -3.90
N ASN A 151 10.36 -24.89 -3.10
CA ASN A 151 11.73 -24.43 -3.27
C ASN A 151 12.49 -25.25 -4.32
N LYS A 152 13.12 -24.55 -5.27
CA LYS A 152 13.88 -25.17 -6.37
C LYS A 152 15.10 -25.96 -5.87
N ASP A 153 15.74 -25.47 -4.82
CA ASP A 153 16.93 -26.10 -4.21
C ASP A 153 16.59 -27.48 -3.61
N MET A 154 15.33 -27.68 -3.22
CA MET A 154 14.83 -28.92 -2.64
C MET A 154 14.36 -29.95 -3.68
N ARG A 155 14.53 -29.68 -4.98
CA ARG A 155 14.06 -30.57 -6.05
C ARG A 155 14.64 -31.98 -5.93
N GLY A 156 15.92 -32.10 -5.59
CA GLY A 156 16.57 -33.40 -5.40
C GLY A 156 15.99 -34.16 -4.20
N LEU A 157 15.89 -33.49 -3.05
CA LEU A 157 15.33 -34.06 -1.83
C LEU A 157 13.85 -34.45 -1.98
N LYS A 158 13.06 -33.64 -2.71
CA LYS A 158 11.67 -33.94 -3.09
C LYS A 158 11.55 -35.21 -3.91
N TRP A 159 12.45 -35.43 -4.85
CA TRP A 159 12.47 -36.67 -5.63
C TRP A 159 12.85 -37.86 -4.76
N LEU A 160 13.90 -37.72 -3.94
CA LEU A 160 14.34 -38.78 -3.02
C LEU A 160 13.25 -39.15 -2.00
N SER A 161 12.59 -38.17 -1.38
CA SER A 161 11.53 -38.41 -0.39
C SER A 161 10.32 -39.12 -1.02
N ARG A 162 9.94 -38.74 -2.25
CA ARG A 162 8.88 -39.42 -3.01
C ARG A 162 9.26 -40.84 -3.38
N CYS A 163 10.48 -41.06 -3.90
CA CYS A 163 10.98 -42.39 -4.20
C CYS A 163 11.02 -43.28 -2.96
N PHE A 164 11.50 -42.73 -1.83
CA PHE A 164 11.50 -43.40 -0.54
C PHE A 164 10.08 -43.81 -0.12
N LEU A 165 9.12 -42.89 -0.16
CA LEU A 165 7.73 -43.18 0.21
C LEU A 165 7.15 -44.30 -0.67
N VAL A 166 7.33 -44.22 -1.99
CA VAL A 166 6.87 -45.28 -2.93
C VAL A 166 7.51 -46.62 -2.58
N LEU A 167 8.82 -46.64 -2.31
CA LEU A 167 9.54 -47.87 -1.97
C LEU A 167 9.08 -48.47 -0.63
N VAL A 168 8.84 -47.64 0.39
CA VAL A 168 8.23 -48.07 1.67
C VAL A 168 6.88 -48.73 1.43
N TRP A 169 6.03 -48.13 0.61
CA TRP A 169 4.71 -48.70 0.29
C TRP A 169 4.84 -50.03 -0.46
N LEU A 170 5.72 -50.15 -1.45
CA LEU A 170 5.97 -51.40 -2.18
C LEU A 170 6.47 -52.53 -1.25
N ILE A 171 7.41 -52.22 -0.35
CA ILE A 171 7.91 -53.18 0.65
C ILE A 171 6.79 -53.57 1.61
N GLY A 172 6.02 -52.59 2.08
CA GLY A 172 4.85 -52.84 2.93
C GLY A 172 3.90 -53.85 2.28
N PHE A 173 3.48 -53.59 1.03
CA PHE A 173 2.58 -54.48 0.30
C PHE A 173 3.15 -55.90 0.13
N ALA A 174 4.45 -56.03 -0.12
CA ALA A 174 5.09 -57.34 -0.28
C ALA A 174 5.07 -58.18 1.02
N VAL A 175 5.01 -57.54 2.19
CA VAL A 175 5.07 -58.20 3.51
C VAL A 175 3.67 -58.44 4.11
N ILE A 176 2.60 -57.99 3.44
CA ILE A 176 1.21 -58.21 3.90
C ILE A 176 0.91 -59.70 4.13
N SER A 177 1.40 -60.58 3.26
CA SER A 177 1.20 -62.03 3.39
C SER A 177 1.95 -62.65 4.57
N ILE A 178 2.96 -61.98 5.11
CA ILE A 178 3.73 -62.41 6.28
C ILE A 178 3.03 -61.97 7.58
N GLY A 179 2.43 -60.79 7.58
CA GLY A 179 1.60 -60.34 8.70
C GLY A 179 1.12 -58.90 8.54
N PHE A 180 -0.19 -58.71 8.72
CA PHE A 180 -0.81 -57.39 8.59
C PHE A 180 -0.24 -56.34 9.57
N ASN A 181 0.12 -56.75 10.78
CA ASN A 181 0.77 -55.88 11.76
C ASN A 181 2.15 -55.38 11.27
N VAL A 182 2.91 -56.23 10.57
CA VAL A 182 4.24 -55.86 10.04
C VAL A 182 4.10 -54.83 8.91
N PHE A 183 3.09 -55.00 8.04
CA PHE A 183 2.72 -54.01 7.04
C PHE A 183 2.44 -52.63 7.67
N ILE A 184 1.57 -52.60 8.69
CA ILE A 184 1.21 -51.36 9.38
C ILE A 184 2.46 -50.68 9.94
N VAL A 185 3.32 -51.41 10.65
CA VAL A 185 4.53 -50.84 11.27
C VAL A 185 5.48 -50.25 10.23
N ILE A 186 5.72 -50.94 9.11
CA ILE A 186 6.62 -50.47 8.04
C ILE A 186 6.08 -49.17 7.42
N VAL A 187 4.81 -49.17 7.00
CA VAL A 187 4.20 -48.01 6.35
C VAL A 187 4.10 -46.83 7.32
N TRP A 188 3.76 -47.09 8.58
CA TRP A 188 3.65 -46.05 9.60
C TRP A 188 5.01 -45.38 9.88
N ILE A 189 6.07 -46.16 10.12
CA ILE A 189 7.42 -45.61 10.36
C ILE A 189 7.92 -44.83 9.14
N GLY A 190 7.78 -45.38 7.94
CA GLY A 190 8.24 -44.69 6.73
C GLY A 190 7.45 -43.40 6.44
N SER A 191 6.14 -43.39 6.73
CA SER A 191 5.32 -42.18 6.61
C SER A 191 5.74 -41.12 7.64
N ILE A 192 6.08 -41.52 8.87
CA ILE A 192 6.64 -40.60 9.88
C ILE A 192 7.95 -39.99 9.40
N ILE A 193 8.88 -40.79 8.89
CA ILE A 193 10.16 -40.30 8.38
C ILE A 193 9.93 -39.29 7.24
N PHE A 194 8.99 -39.59 6.34
CA PHE A 194 8.62 -38.68 5.26
C PHE A 194 8.07 -37.35 5.78
N VAL A 195 7.13 -37.38 6.73
CA VAL A 195 6.56 -36.17 7.35
C VAL A 195 7.64 -35.39 8.12
N LEU A 196 8.56 -36.06 8.81
CA LEU A 196 9.67 -35.40 9.50
C LEU A 196 10.57 -34.65 8.51
N ILE A 197 10.84 -35.21 7.33
CA ILE A 197 11.59 -34.52 6.28
C ILE A 197 10.83 -33.29 5.79
N GLU A 198 9.51 -33.40 5.55
CA GLU A 198 8.69 -32.24 5.17
C GLU A 198 8.72 -31.15 6.23
N MET A 199 8.58 -31.51 7.50
CA MET A 199 8.62 -30.57 8.61
C MET A 199 9.99 -29.89 8.75
N VAL A 200 11.08 -30.64 8.66
CA VAL A 200 12.44 -30.09 8.74
C VAL A 200 12.70 -29.11 7.60
N VAL A 201 12.32 -29.47 6.38
CA VAL A 201 12.48 -28.55 5.24
C VAL A 201 11.56 -27.34 5.39
N GLY A 202 10.36 -27.54 5.91
CA GLY A 202 9.39 -26.49 6.15
C GLY A 202 9.83 -25.46 7.19
N THR A 203 10.76 -25.80 8.09
CA THR A 203 11.33 -24.83 9.05
C THR A 203 12.55 -24.08 8.52
N ILE A 204 13.17 -24.54 7.43
CA ILE A 204 14.36 -23.91 6.85
C ILE A 204 13.98 -22.69 6.02
N TYR A 205 13.00 -22.81 5.13
CA TYR A 205 12.67 -21.77 4.16
C TYR A 205 11.62 -20.79 4.66
N LEU A 206 11.72 -19.54 4.21
CA LEU A 206 10.67 -18.54 4.38
C LEU A 206 9.67 -18.65 3.24
N GLN A 207 8.41 -18.32 3.53
CA GLN A 207 7.39 -18.16 2.50
C GLN A 207 7.74 -16.93 1.65
N ARG A 208 7.77 -17.08 0.32
CA ARG A 208 8.27 -16.07 -0.62
C ARG A 208 7.19 -15.37 -1.43
N ASP A 209 5.98 -15.27 -0.90
CA ASP A 209 4.85 -14.63 -1.58
C ASP A 209 4.34 -13.42 -0.82
N GLY A 210 4.01 -12.37 -1.57
CA GLY A 210 3.43 -11.15 -1.04
C GLY A 210 4.45 -10.14 -0.54
N TRP A 211 3.91 -9.02 -0.07
CA TRP A 211 4.65 -7.88 0.43
C TRP A 211 4.68 -7.87 1.94
N ILE A 212 5.77 -7.40 2.53
CA ILE A 212 5.91 -7.23 3.98
C ILE A 212 6.57 -5.89 4.31
N LEU A 213 6.19 -5.31 5.45
CA LEU A 213 6.89 -4.18 6.05
C LEU A 213 7.96 -4.66 7.02
N LEU A 214 9.19 -4.23 6.81
CA LEU A 214 10.30 -4.41 7.74
C LEU A 214 10.61 -3.05 8.39
N ASN A 215 10.48 -2.97 9.71
CA ASN A 215 10.78 -1.75 10.45
C ASN A 215 12.29 -1.61 10.62
N ASP A 216 12.85 -0.46 10.24
CA ASP A 216 14.29 -0.19 10.28
C ASP A 216 14.83 -0.21 11.73
N SER A 217 14.01 0.04 12.75
CA SER A 217 14.43 -0.06 14.16
C SER A 217 14.75 -1.50 14.59
N LEU A 218 14.11 -2.50 13.96
CA LEU A 218 14.30 -3.92 14.26
C LEU A 218 15.27 -4.59 13.29
N TRP A 219 15.17 -4.25 12.00
CA TRP A 219 15.91 -4.92 10.93
C TRP A 219 17.14 -4.15 10.47
N GLY A 220 17.30 -2.91 10.91
CA GLY A 220 18.32 -1.97 10.43
C GLY A 220 18.01 -1.45 9.03
N TYR A 221 18.84 -0.51 8.57
CA TYR A 221 18.70 0.08 7.23
C TYR A 221 19.00 -0.91 6.09
N GLY A 222 19.76 -1.97 6.37
CA GLY A 222 20.12 -3.04 5.42
C GLY A 222 19.57 -4.40 5.84
N PRO A 223 18.26 -4.68 5.67
CA PRO A 223 17.63 -5.92 6.17
C PRO A 223 18.17 -7.18 5.48
N GLN A 224 18.78 -7.03 4.30
CA GLN A 224 19.34 -8.10 3.47
C GLN A 224 20.33 -9.02 4.21
N GLN A 225 21.17 -8.49 5.11
CA GLN A 225 22.10 -9.34 5.86
C GLN A 225 21.37 -10.30 6.80
N HIS A 226 20.43 -9.77 7.60
CA HIS A 226 19.66 -10.57 8.54
C HIS A 226 18.71 -11.55 7.83
N LEU A 227 18.07 -11.12 6.73
CA LEU A 227 17.22 -11.97 5.91
C LEU A 227 18.01 -13.06 5.19
N GLY A 228 19.20 -12.74 4.66
CA GLY A 228 20.07 -13.69 3.98
C GLY A 228 20.58 -14.82 4.87
N ILE A 229 20.75 -14.55 6.17
CA ILE A 229 21.07 -15.59 7.17
C ILE A 229 19.89 -16.56 7.34
N GLN A 230 18.65 -16.06 7.25
CA GLN A 230 17.44 -16.88 7.45
C GLN A 230 17.01 -17.62 6.17
N ASP A 231 17.11 -16.97 5.01
CA ASP A 231 16.86 -17.54 3.70
C ASP A 231 17.92 -17.00 2.71
N PRO A 232 18.84 -17.84 2.21
CA PRO A 232 19.88 -17.42 1.27
C PRO A 232 19.36 -16.74 0.00
N ASN A 233 18.12 -17.01 -0.41
CA ASN A 233 17.54 -16.35 -1.59
C ASN A 233 17.19 -14.88 -1.35
N LEU A 234 17.07 -14.46 -0.10
CA LEU A 234 16.88 -13.06 0.31
C LEU A 234 18.20 -12.37 0.68
N ALA A 235 19.34 -13.02 0.45
CA ALA A 235 20.67 -12.44 0.65
C ALA A 235 21.04 -11.40 -0.41
N GLU A 236 20.30 -11.32 -1.52
CA GLU A 236 20.45 -10.32 -2.58
C GLU A 236 19.10 -9.66 -2.85
N LEU A 237 18.95 -8.42 -2.38
CA LEU A 237 17.75 -7.61 -2.55
C LEU A 237 18.05 -6.43 -3.47
N ILE A 238 17.05 -6.01 -4.25
CA ILE A 238 17.17 -4.91 -5.22
C ILE A 238 16.36 -3.73 -4.70
N GLU A 239 17.03 -2.60 -4.44
CA GLU A 239 16.34 -1.37 -4.06
C GLU A 239 15.69 -0.70 -5.28
N TRP A 240 14.40 -0.41 -5.14
CA TRP A 240 13.62 0.34 -6.12
C TRP A 240 13.77 1.84 -5.86
N GLY A 241 14.10 2.59 -6.90
CA GLY A 241 14.27 4.04 -6.83
C GLY A 241 15.73 4.50 -6.96
N ASP A 242 16.72 3.69 -6.58
CA ASP A 242 18.14 4.08 -6.60
C ASP A 242 18.66 4.57 -7.96
N ARG A 243 18.05 4.08 -9.04
CA ARG A 243 18.44 4.39 -10.43
C ARG A 243 17.37 5.17 -11.18
N GLN A 244 16.34 5.65 -10.49
CA GLN A 244 15.17 6.27 -11.09
C GLN A 244 14.79 7.53 -10.33
N LEU A 245 14.23 8.49 -11.04
CA LEU A 245 13.66 9.68 -10.43
C LEU A 245 12.29 9.30 -9.87
N ILE A 246 12.22 9.06 -8.56
CA ILE A 246 10.98 8.67 -7.88
C ILE A 246 10.46 9.81 -7.00
N PRO A 247 9.13 9.96 -6.89
CA PRO A 247 8.58 10.93 -5.96
C PRO A 247 8.94 10.62 -4.52
N ASN A 248 9.09 11.68 -3.72
CA ASN A 248 9.44 11.61 -2.31
C ASN A 248 8.38 12.29 -1.45
N TRP A 249 7.79 11.55 -0.52
CA TRP A 249 6.74 12.01 0.40
C TRP A 249 7.23 12.24 1.83
N ASN A 250 8.55 12.28 2.04
CA ASN A 250 9.14 12.49 3.36
C ASN A 250 8.66 13.81 3.99
N PRO A 251 8.49 13.85 5.32
CA PRO A 251 8.11 15.06 6.01
C PRO A 251 9.24 16.09 5.87
N PRO A 252 8.93 17.37 5.65
CA PRO A 252 9.92 18.42 5.86
C PRO A 252 10.11 18.69 7.36
N GLY A 253 11.35 18.67 7.85
CA GLY A 253 11.73 19.25 9.16
C GLY A 253 11.61 18.32 10.38
N GLU A 254 11.42 18.89 11.58
CA GLU A 254 11.50 18.18 12.88
C GLU A 254 10.40 17.12 13.12
N GLU A 255 9.37 17.06 12.26
CA GLU A 255 8.32 16.02 12.28
C GLU A 255 8.82 14.63 11.91
N GLU A 256 10.04 14.54 11.36
CA GLU A 256 10.75 13.29 11.08
C GLU A 256 10.90 12.40 12.34
N LYS A 257 10.88 12.97 13.54
CA LYS A 257 10.98 12.23 14.81
C LYS A 257 9.73 11.41 15.17
N GLN A 258 8.56 11.70 14.57
CA GLN A 258 7.32 10.96 14.86
C GLN A 258 7.11 9.78 13.91
N TRP A 259 7.86 9.69 12.81
CA TRP A 259 7.60 8.71 11.76
C TRP A 259 8.64 7.59 11.81
N ALA A 260 8.18 6.38 11.50
CA ALA A 260 9.04 5.21 11.44
C ALA A 260 9.55 5.02 10.01
N ASN A 261 10.87 4.86 9.90
CA ASN A 261 11.49 4.39 8.68
C ASN A 261 11.21 2.90 8.54
N GLY A 262 10.86 2.48 7.33
CA GLY A 262 10.65 1.09 7.02
C GLY A 262 11.06 0.76 5.59
N THR A 263 11.17 -0.53 5.36
CA THR A 263 11.43 -1.10 4.04
C THR A 263 10.28 -2.02 3.69
N LEU A 264 9.53 -1.71 2.64
CA LEU A 264 8.63 -2.68 2.03
C LEU A 264 9.44 -3.65 1.20
N LEU A 265 9.19 -4.93 1.38
CA LEU A 265 9.87 -5.99 0.64
C LEU A 265 8.82 -6.86 -0.06
N ASP A 266 8.96 -6.99 -1.38
CA ASP A 266 8.30 -8.05 -2.12
C ASP A 266 9.15 -9.33 -1.98
N LEU A 267 8.63 -10.30 -1.23
CA LEU A 267 9.36 -11.54 -0.94
C LEU A 267 9.57 -12.41 -2.18
N ASN A 268 8.77 -12.23 -3.23
CA ASN A 268 8.86 -13.01 -4.46
C ASN A 268 9.88 -12.40 -5.43
N SER A 269 9.75 -11.09 -5.69
CA SER A 269 10.62 -10.40 -6.66
C SER A 269 11.94 -9.91 -6.05
N ARG A 270 12.04 -9.89 -4.71
CA ARG A 270 13.19 -9.40 -3.93
C ARG A 270 13.44 -7.90 -4.10
N VAL A 271 12.38 -7.16 -4.45
CA VAL A 271 12.43 -5.70 -4.57
C VAL A 271 12.12 -5.06 -3.23
N MET A 272 12.96 -4.10 -2.83
CA MET A 272 12.79 -3.27 -1.64
C MET A 272 12.36 -1.87 -2.04
N VAL A 273 11.45 -1.27 -1.26
CA VAL A 273 11.04 0.12 -1.39
C VAL A 273 11.18 0.78 -0.01
N LYS A 274 11.98 1.83 0.08
CA LYS A 274 12.10 2.64 1.31
C LYS A 274 10.86 3.50 1.51
N ILE A 275 10.33 3.49 2.72
CA ILE A 275 9.09 4.18 3.07
C ILE A 275 9.17 4.84 4.44
N PHE A 276 8.31 5.82 4.62
CA PHE A 276 8.10 6.53 5.87
C PHE A 276 6.64 6.39 6.24
N VAL A 277 6.38 5.86 7.43
CA VAL A 277 5.02 5.58 7.90
C VAL A 277 4.79 6.10 9.31
N SER A 278 3.59 6.58 9.57
CA SER A 278 3.17 6.99 10.92
C SER A 278 2.70 5.82 11.79
N ASP A 279 2.29 4.71 11.17
CA ASP A 279 1.80 3.49 11.82
C ASP A 279 2.03 2.28 10.90
N LYS A 280 1.83 1.05 11.38
CA LYS A 280 2.03 -0.19 10.62
C LYS A 280 0.94 -0.34 9.54
N PRO A 281 1.26 -0.20 8.23
CA PRO A 281 0.31 -0.53 7.18
C PRO A 281 0.05 -2.04 7.08
N ASN A 282 -1.16 -2.39 6.64
CA ASN A 282 -1.54 -3.76 6.27
C ASN A 282 -1.99 -3.88 4.80
N ALA A 283 -2.05 -2.78 4.06
CA ALA A 283 -2.31 -2.81 2.61
C ALA A 283 -1.70 -1.61 1.89
N LEU A 284 -1.49 -1.77 0.58
CA LEU A 284 -1.18 -0.70 -0.36
C LEU A 284 -2.36 -0.49 -1.29
N ILE A 285 -2.74 0.75 -1.56
CA ILE A 285 -3.78 1.12 -2.54
C ILE A 285 -3.10 1.82 -3.71
N ALA A 286 -3.18 1.26 -4.92
CA ALA A 286 -2.66 1.92 -6.11
C ALA A 286 -3.52 3.14 -6.46
N LEU A 287 -2.93 4.34 -6.50
CA LEU A 287 -3.64 5.58 -6.78
C LEU A 287 -3.46 6.04 -8.23
N ALA A 288 -2.22 6.13 -8.68
CA ALA A 288 -1.88 6.69 -9.97
C ALA A 288 -0.61 6.06 -10.54
N ILE A 289 -0.53 5.98 -11.86
CA ILE A 289 0.67 5.53 -12.59
C ILE A 289 1.37 6.73 -13.23
N HIS A 290 2.69 6.68 -13.29
CA HIS A 290 3.54 7.66 -13.97
C HIS A 290 4.80 6.96 -14.52
N GLY A 291 5.64 7.69 -15.25
CA GLY A 291 6.79 7.12 -15.97
C GLY A 291 7.82 6.39 -15.09
N SER A 292 7.87 6.72 -13.79
CA SER A 292 8.80 6.16 -12.80
C SER A 292 8.17 5.18 -11.82
N GLY A 293 6.91 4.77 -12.03
CA GLY A 293 6.26 3.76 -11.19
C GLY A 293 4.78 4.00 -10.93
N VAL A 294 4.33 3.48 -9.80
CA VAL A 294 2.96 3.60 -9.31
C VAL A 294 2.99 4.24 -7.94
N THR A 295 2.38 5.41 -7.83
CA THR A 295 2.09 6.03 -6.54
C THR A 295 1.02 5.22 -5.83
N SER A 296 1.37 4.72 -4.65
CA SER A 296 0.49 3.94 -3.79
C SER A 296 0.34 4.60 -2.43
N MET A 297 -0.87 4.51 -1.89
CA MET A 297 -1.16 4.90 -0.52
C MET A 297 -1.00 3.71 0.41
N LEU A 298 -0.24 3.89 1.48
CA LEU A 298 -0.12 2.91 2.54
C LEU A 298 -1.24 3.14 3.55
N VAL A 299 -1.95 2.07 3.87
CA VAL A 299 -3.11 2.14 4.75
C VAL A 299 -3.06 1.09 5.85
N ASN A 300 -3.66 1.44 6.99
CA ASN A 300 -4.00 0.52 8.05
C ASN A 300 -5.53 0.36 8.08
N ARG A 301 -6.00 -0.83 7.72
CA ARG A 301 -7.41 -1.20 7.64
C ARG A 301 -7.80 -2.03 8.85
N SER A 302 -8.92 -1.71 9.48
CA SER A 302 -9.54 -2.66 10.40
C SER A 302 -10.26 -3.78 9.63
N ASP A 303 -10.51 -4.91 10.29
CA ASP A 303 -11.31 -6.01 9.73
C ASP A 303 -12.77 -5.61 9.46
N ASN A 304 -13.23 -4.48 10.00
CA ASN A 304 -14.56 -3.97 9.77
C ASN A 304 -14.63 -3.21 8.43
N LEU A 305 -15.33 -3.81 7.45
CA LEU A 305 -15.51 -3.28 6.09
C LEU A 305 -16.16 -1.89 6.02
N GLY A 306 -16.90 -1.46 7.05
CA GLY A 306 -17.53 -0.14 7.11
C GLY A 306 -16.69 0.95 7.79
N SER A 307 -15.52 0.59 8.33
CA SER A 307 -14.66 1.53 9.07
C SER A 307 -13.90 2.47 8.13
N ILE A 308 -13.59 3.68 8.65
CA ILE A 308 -12.65 4.59 8.01
C ILE A 308 -11.27 3.96 8.07
N VAL A 309 -10.63 3.88 6.91
CA VAL A 309 -9.29 3.38 6.71
C VAL A 309 -8.28 4.47 7.05
N SER A 310 -7.28 4.15 7.86
CA SER A 310 -6.22 5.11 8.19
C SER A 310 -5.22 5.21 7.05
N LYS A 311 -4.93 6.44 6.58
CA LYS A 311 -3.74 6.70 5.75
C LYS A 311 -2.54 6.72 6.69
N VAL A 312 -1.53 5.91 6.42
CA VAL A 312 -0.32 5.82 7.26
C VAL A 312 0.97 6.15 6.52
N GLY A 313 0.92 6.26 5.19
CA GLY A 313 2.07 6.68 4.40
C GLY A 313 1.77 6.71 2.90
N MET A 314 2.80 7.00 2.13
CA MET A 314 2.79 7.01 0.66
C MET A 314 4.08 6.35 0.17
N CYS A 315 4.03 5.69 -0.98
CA CYS A 315 5.21 5.14 -1.61
C CYS A 315 5.08 5.07 -3.14
N ASN A 316 6.22 5.06 -3.82
CA ASN A 316 6.31 4.72 -5.22
C ASN A 316 6.76 3.25 -5.34
N VAL A 317 5.99 2.44 -6.04
CA VAL A 317 6.28 1.02 -6.24
C VAL A 317 6.46 0.69 -7.73
N PRO A 318 7.13 -0.42 -8.06
CA PRO A 318 7.28 -0.84 -9.45
C PRO A 318 5.92 -1.09 -10.15
N PRO A 319 5.81 -0.86 -11.47
CA PRO A 319 4.57 -1.07 -12.21
C PRO A 319 4.02 -2.50 -12.16
N TYR A 320 4.86 -3.52 -11.97
CA TYR A 320 4.42 -4.91 -11.90
C TYR A 320 3.47 -5.16 -10.71
N VAL A 321 3.47 -4.30 -9.69
CA VAL A 321 2.59 -4.40 -8.52
C VAL A 321 1.12 -4.42 -8.94
N LEU A 322 0.76 -3.74 -10.04
CA LEU A 322 -0.62 -3.74 -10.55
C LEU A 322 -1.11 -5.16 -10.90
N ALA A 323 -0.22 -6.04 -11.36
CA ALA A 323 -0.56 -7.43 -11.65
C ALA A 323 -0.79 -8.29 -10.38
N GLN A 324 -0.36 -7.80 -9.23
CA GLN A 324 -0.54 -8.45 -7.93
C GLN A 324 -1.76 -7.89 -7.17
N THR A 325 -2.41 -6.84 -7.69
CA THR A 325 -3.54 -6.21 -7.02
C THR A 325 -4.80 -7.07 -7.06
N ILE A 326 -5.59 -6.99 -5.99
CA ILE A 326 -6.95 -7.50 -5.90
C ILE A 326 -7.93 -6.34 -5.78
N ARG A 327 -9.14 -6.50 -6.33
CA ARG A 327 -10.20 -5.48 -6.19
C ARG A 327 -10.72 -5.46 -4.76
N SER A 328 -10.77 -4.28 -4.14
CA SER A 328 -11.24 -4.12 -2.75
C SER A 328 -12.55 -3.33 -2.63
N GLY A 329 -13.17 -2.91 -3.74
CA GLY A 329 -14.40 -2.11 -3.69
C GLY A 329 -14.14 -0.65 -3.34
N THR A 330 -15.11 -0.01 -2.67
CA THR A 330 -15.03 1.39 -2.24
C THR A 330 -14.43 1.48 -0.84
N LEU A 331 -13.47 2.38 -0.64
CA LEU A 331 -12.81 2.60 0.65
C LEU A 331 -12.92 4.07 1.06
N CYS A 332 -13.22 4.35 2.33
CA CYS A 332 -13.19 5.70 2.89
C CYS A 332 -11.91 5.88 3.70
N ILE A 333 -11.06 6.83 3.32
CA ILE A 333 -9.73 7.03 3.92
C ILE A 333 -9.69 8.35 4.69
N GLY A 334 -9.32 8.32 5.96
CA GLY A 334 -9.32 9.51 6.82
C GLY A 334 -8.69 9.22 8.18
N ILE A 335 -8.97 10.06 9.17
CA ILE A 335 -8.61 9.75 10.57
C ILE A 335 -9.62 8.70 11.09
N PRO A 336 -9.16 7.57 11.67
CA PRO A 336 -10.05 6.67 12.38
C PRO A 336 -10.69 7.37 13.58
N SER A 337 -11.97 7.06 13.86
CA SER A 337 -12.77 7.62 14.96
C SER A 337 -12.16 7.44 16.35
N ASP A 338 -11.22 6.51 16.52
CA ASP A 338 -10.59 6.24 17.81
C ASP A 338 -9.47 7.24 18.16
N PHE A 339 -9.02 8.05 17.20
CA PHE A 339 -7.99 9.08 17.36
C PHE A 339 -8.58 10.50 17.56
N SER A 340 -9.90 10.66 17.66
CA SER A 340 -10.56 11.96 17.89
C SER A 340 -10.74 12.33 19.38
N LYS A 341 -10.06 11.63 20.31
CA LYS A 341 -10.19 11.86 21.75
C LYS A 341 -9.14 12.79 22.35
#